data_AF-A0A537GKW2-F1
#
_entry.id   AF-A0A537GKW2-F1
#
_cell.length_a   1.000
_cell.length_b   1.000
_cell.length_c   1.000
_cell.angle_alpha   90.00
_cell.angle_beta   90.00
_cell.angle_gamma   90.00
#
_symmetry.space_group_name_H-M   'P 1'
#
loop_
_entity.id
_entity.type
_entity.pdbx_description
1 polymer ?
#
loop_
_entity_poly.entity_id
_entity_poly.type
_entity_poly.pdbx_seq_one_letter_code
_entity_poly.pdbx_strand_id
1 'polypeptide(L)'
;SNDTRLAGYRLLQHYRREHDWTRAFSRLAKELSGSYCFMILTKEGEVLAARDEAGFRPLCIGYDEENKTHIIASESCALTALHADFVRDVQPGELVRLTGEGVISTRFADPPRHYHCPFEYTYFAHPSSSIEGHNVYETRRQLGRVLARKYPFKADVVIPVPDSARPAALGYSEESGIPMEEGLMKDRYRKKGNLRSFIEPTDESREEIVREIITIKPVVEGKRVIVVDDSIVRGTSSKNIVRALRDAGAKKVYMVVTFPPIRHPCYMGIDFPTREELLANRVDGEDMAISELNKKVANEIGVDGLGYNDMEGLMKGIGLRQDEMCFACVTGNYLGLKKNPVVRTREEMKA
;
A
#
# COMPACT_ATOMS: atom_id res chain seq x y z
N SER A 1 -8.95 23.36 3.37
CA SER A 1 -7.83 22.81 2.60
C SER A 1 -7.93 21.30 2.38
N ASN A 2 -9.13 20.69 2.43
CA ASN A 2 -9.32 19.27 2.18
C ASN A 2 -9.94 19.09 0.78
N ASP A 3 -9.36 18.18 0.00
CA ASP A 3 -9.76 17.83 -1.37
C ASP A 3 -11.20 17.33 -1.49
N THR A 4 -11.65 16.51 -0.54
CA THR A 4 -13.03 16.00 -0.43
C THR A 4 -14.03 17.15 -0.34
N ARG A 5 -13.73 18.19 0.45
CA ARG A 5 -14.61 19.36 0.57
C ARG A 5 -14.68 20.14 -0.74
N LEU A 6 -13.54 20.31 -1.43
CA LEU A 6 -13.49 21.01 -2.71
C LEU A 6 -14.25 20.24 -3.80
N ALA A 7 -14.00 18.92 -3.91
CA ALA A 7 -14.68 18.04 -4.84
C ALA A 7 -16.20 18.01 -4.56
N GLY A 8 -16.61 17.91 -3.30
CA GLY A 8 -18.01 17.92 -2.90
C GLY A 8 -18.75 19.22 -3.26
N TYR A 9 -18.15 20.39 -3.02
CA TYR A 9 -18.74 21.66 -3.47
C TYR A 9 -18.85 21.75 -4.98
N ARG A 10 -17.81 21.32 -5.70
CA ARG A 10 -17.82 21.38 -7.16
C ARG A 10 -18.85 20.41 -7.76
N LEU A 11 -18.96 19.21 -7.19
CA LEU A 11 -20.00 18.25 -7.54
C LEU A 11 -21.40 18.82 -7.31
N LEU A 12 -21.64 19.48 -6.18
CA LEU A 12 -22.91 20.12 -5.88
C LEU A 12 -23.27 21.22 -6.90
N GLN A 13 -22.28 22.00 -7.36
CA GLN A 13 -22.49 22.99 -8.42
C GLN A 13 -22.91 22.32 -9.74
N HIS A 14 -22.24 21.23 -10.13
CA HIS A 14 -22.61 20.47 -11.34
C HIS A 14 -23.99 19.83 -11.19
N TYR A 15 -24.31 19.25 -10.03
CA TYR A 15 -25.62 18.64 -9.77
C TYR A 15 -26.76 19.66 -9.82
N ARG A 16 -26.58 20.85 -9.25
CA ARG A 16 -27.59 21.94 -9.31
C ARG A 16 -27.92 22.39 -10.73
N ARG A 17 -27.04 22.15 -11.69
CA ARG A 17 -27.23 22.50 -13.11
C ARG A 17 -27.81 21.34 -13.91
N GLU A 18 -27.31 20.13 -13.68
CA GLU A 18 -27.68 18.95 -14.47
C GLU A 18 -28.92 18.24 -13.94
N HIS A 19 -29.21 18.34 -12.63
CA HIS A 19 -30.24 17.58 -11.92
C HIS A 19 -30.15 16.06 -12.13
N ASP A 20 -28.96 15.57 -12.47
CA ASP A 20 -28.65 14.16 -12.72
C ASP A 20 -27.24 13.87 -12.18
N TRP A 21 -27.14 12.87 -11.29
CA TRP A 21 -25.87 12.54 -10.64
C TRP A 21 -24.83 12.04 -11.64
N THR A 22 -25.22 11.21 -12.61
CA THR A 22 -24.29 10.66 -13.61
C THR A 22 -23.67 11.77 -14.46
N ARG A 23 -24.48 12.72 -14.93
CA ARG A 23 -24.02 13.91 -15.67
C ARG A 23 -23.17 14.83 -14.80
N ALA A 24 -23.54 15.02 -13.54
CA ALA A 24 -22.76 15.83 -12.60
C ALA A 24 -21.37 15.23 -12.36
N PHE A 25 -21.28 13.91 -12.14
CA PHE A 25 -20.02 13.19 -12.03
C PHE A 25 -19.24 13.22 -13.35
N SER A 26 -19.89 13.10 -14.50
CA SER A 26 -19.22 13.18 -15.81
C SER A 26 -18.53 14.54 -16.02
N ARG A 27 -19.13 15.63 -15.53
CA ARG A 27 -18.49 16.95 -15.53
C ARG A 27 -17.37 17.07 -14.52
N LEU A 28 -17.60 16.62 -13.29
CA LEU A 28 -16.59 16.65 -12.23
C LEU A 28 -15.35 15.86 -12.63
N ALA A 29 -15.55 14.66 -13.19
CA ALA A 29 -14.49 13.79 -13.65
C ALA A 29 -13.57 14.54 -14.60
N LYS A 30 -14.10 15.27 -15.60
CA LYS A 30 -13.28 16.07 -16.54
C LYS A 30 -12.39 17.12 -15.87
N GLU A 31 -12.73 17.58 -14.68
CA GLU A 31 -12.01 18.62 -13.94
C GLU A 31 -11.02 18.05 -12.91
N LEU A 32 -11.33 16.90 -12.30
CA LEU A 32 -10.47 16.26 -11.32
C LEU A 32 -9.29 15.54 -11.97
N SER A 33 -8.11 15.66 -11.38
CA SER A 33 -6.92 14.87 -11.74
C SER A 33 -6.34 14.29 -10.47
N GLY A 34 -6.51 12.98 -10.28
CA GLY A 34 -6.11 12.27 -9.07
C GLY A 34 -6.86 10.95 -8.94
N SER A 35 -6.77 10.33 -7.77
CA SER A 35 -7.59 9.19 -7.40
C SER A 35 -8.74 9.61 -6.47
N TYR A 36 -9.89 8.97 -6.61
CA TYR A 36 -10.98 9.10 -5.66
C TYR A 36 -11.88 7.87 -5.63
N CYS A 37 -12.36 7.55 -4.44
CA CYS A 37 -13.53 6.71 -4.20
C CYS A 37 -14.45 7.52 -3.30
N PHE A 38 -15.56 8.02 -3.85
CA PHE A 38 -16.52 8.83 -3.10
C PHE A 38 -17.65 7.96 -2.60
N MET A 39 -18.10 8.25 -1.38
CA MET A 39 -19.37 7.80 -0.83
C MET A 39 -20.15 9.03 -0.36
N ILE A 40 -21.40 9.18 -0.82
CA ILE A 40 -22.21 10.37 -0.57
C ILE A 40 -23.61 9.93 -0.15
N LEU A 41 -24.09 10.47 0.97
CA LEU A 41 -25.50 10.36 1.37
C LEU A 41 -26.28 11.55 0.80
N THR A 42 -27.35 11.27 0.06
CA THR A 42 -28.24 12.32 -0.46
C THR A 42 -29.31 12.69 0.57
N LYS A 43 -29.98 13.84 0.38
CA LYS A 43 -31.08 14.25 1.27
C LYS A 43 -32.31 13.34 1.12
N GLU A 44 -32.42 12.65 -0.01
CA GLU A 44 -33.44 11.64 -0.30
C GLU A 44 -33.15 10.29 0.38
N GLY A 45 -31.99 10.14 1.03
CA GLY A 45 -31.60 8.90 1.71
C GLY A 45 -30.90 7.88 0.80
N GLU A 46 -30.51 8.26 -0.41
CA GLU A 46 -29.73 7.40 -1.31
C GLU A 46 -28.24 7.43 -0.92
N VAL A 47 -27.56 6.30 -1.07
CA VAL A 47 -26.10 6.24 -0.98
C VAL A 47 -25.51 6.16 -2.37
N LEU A 48 -24.72 7.15 -2.75
CA LEU A 48 -23.96 7.18 -4.00
C LEU A 48 -22.53 6.71 -3.72
N ALA A 49 -22.00 5.87 -4.59
CA ALA A 49 -20.61 5.44 -4.56
C ALA A 49 -19.98 5.60 -5.95
N ALA A 50 -18.87 6.33 -6.05
CA ALA A 50 -18.24 6.62 -7.33
C ALA A 50 -16.74 6.33 -7.27
N ARG A 51 -16.22 5.63 -8.29
CA ARG A 51 -14.80 5.32 -8.43
C ARG A 51 -14.20 6.05 -9.62
N ASP A 52 -13.03 6.66 -9.43
CA ASP A 52 -12.32 7.36 -10.50
C ASP A 52 -12.13 6.49 -11.76
N GLU A 53 -12.05 7.13 -12.92
CA GLU A 53 -12.01 6.45 -14.22
C GLU A 53 -10.73 5.64 -14.45
N ALA A 54 -9.66 5.93 -13.71
CA ALA A 54 -8.41 5.19 -13.76
C ALA A 54 -8.42 3.98 -12.81
N GLY A 55 -9.31 3.95 -11.81
CA GLY A 55 -9.49 2.83 -10.89
C GLY A 55 -8.35 2.65 -9.89
N PHE A 56 -7.68 3.73 -9.49
CA PHE A 56 -6.46 3.63 -8.66
C PHE A 56 -6.68 2.93 -7.30
N ARG A 57 -7.80 3.21 -6.63
CA ARG A 57 -8.10 2.75 -5.28
C ARG A 57 -9.29 1.77 -5.27
N PRO A 58 -9.32 0.80 -4.35
CA PRO A 58 -10.36 -0.21 -4.31
C PRO A 58 -11.68 0.36 -3.75
N LEU A 59 -12.79 -0.17 -4.26
CA LEU A 59 -14.14 0.10 -3.80
C LEU A 59 -15.00 -1.10 -4.18
N CYS A 60 -15.75 -1.65 -3.24
CA CYS A 60 -16.55 -2.86 -3.44
C CYS A 60 -17.96 -2.73 -2.89
N ILE A 61 -18.84 -3.59 -3.41
CA ILE A 61 -20.24 -3.72 -3.02
C ILE A 61 -20.41 -5.07 -2.32
N GLY A 62 -21.09 -5.05 -1.19
CA GLY A 62 -21.60 -6.24 -0.51
C GLY A 62 -23.11 -6.24 -0.34
N TYR A 63 -23.63 -7.37 0.09
CA TYR A 63 -25.02 -7.54 0.46
C TYR A 63 -25.14 -8.32 1.77
N ASP A 64 -25.84 -7.75 2.72
CA ASP A 64 -26.27 -8.40 3.95
C ASP A 64 -27.65 -9.01 3.71
N GLU A 65 -27.70 -10.34 3.61
CA GLU A 65 -28.92 -11.12 3.39
C GLU A 65 -29.91 -11.03 4.56
N GLU A 66 -29.42 -10.92 5.81
CA GLU A 66 -30.26 -10.87 7.01
C GLU A 66 -31.02 -9.55 7.09
N ASN A 67 -30.29 -8.45 6.91
CA ASN A 67 -30.87 -7.09 6.94
C ASN A 67 -31.35 -6.61 5.57
N LYS A 68 -31.21 -7.43 4.52
CA LYS A 68 -31.54 -7.10 3.13
C LYS A 68 -30.94 -5.77 2.68
N THR A 69 -29.68 -5.53 3.03
CA THR A 69 -29.03 -4.23 2.92
C THR A 69 -27.79 -4.30 2.05
N HIS A 70 -27.67 -3.39 1.08
CA HIS A 70 -26.44 -3.20 0.31
C HIS A 70 -25.42 -2.38 1.08
N ILE A 71 -24.16 -2.76 0.99
CA ILE A 71 -23.04 -2.12 1.68
C ILE A 71 -21.99 -1.71 0.65
N ILE A 72 -21.40 -0.53 0.82
CA ILE A 72 -20.22 -0.09 0.07
C ILE A 72 -19.06 0.03 1.05
N ALA A 73 -17.89 -0.47 0.66
CA ALA A 73 -16.67 -0.33 1.44
C ALA A 73 -15.46 -0.22 0.53
N SER A 74 -14.39 0.44 1.01
CA SER A 74 -13.11 0.43 0.30
C SER A 74 -12.54 -0.98 0.15
N GLU A 75 -12.81 -1.87 1.11
CA GLU A 75 -12.26 -3.22 1.17
C GLU A 75 -13.29 -4.26 1.62
N SER A 76 -13.18 -5.47 1.08
CA SER A 76 -14.12 -6.55 1.36
C SER A 76 -14.05 -7.06 2.81
N CYS A 77 -12.95 -6.82 3.54
CA CYS A 77 -12.84 -7.22 4.95
C CYS A 77 -13.91 -6.53 5.83
N ALA A 78 -14.35 -5.33 5.46
CA ALA A 78 -15.44 -4.63 6.13
C ALA A 78 -16.78 -5.36 5.92
N LEU A 79 -17.01 -5.93 4.74
CA LEU A 79 -18.18 -6.75 4.45
C LEU A 79 -18.18 -8.01 5.31
N THR A 80 -17.04 -8.71 5.37
CA THR A 80 -16.87 -9.89 6.23
C THR A 80 -17.12 -9.57 7.70
N ALA A 81 -16.64 -8.43 8.20
CA ALA A 81 -16.85 -8.00 9.58
C ALA A 81 -18.33 -7.71 9.91
N LEU A 82 -19.12 -7.37 8.89
CA LEU A 82 -20.57 -7.15 8.99
C LEU A 82 -21.37 -8.41 8.62
N HIS A 83 -20.72 -9.55 8.40
CA HIS A 83 -21.36 -10.80 7.94
C HIS A 83 -22.11 -10.65 6.60
N ALA A 84 -21.66 -9.73 5.76
CA ALA A 84 -22.21 -9.50 4.43
C ALA A 84 -21.40 -10.23 3.35
N ASP A 85 -22.10 -10.69 2.32
CA ASP A 85 -21.50 -11.33 1.16
C ASP A 85 -20.85 -10.29 0.24
N PHE A 86 -19.67 -10.62 -0.29
CA PHE A 86 -19.05 -9.83 -1.35
C PHE A 86 -19.82 -10.05 -2.66
N VAL A 87 -20.24 -8.95 -3.29
CA VAL A 87 -20.95 -9.01 -4.58
C VAL A 87 -19.98 -8.78 -5.74
N ARG A 88 -19.32 -7.62 -5.77
CA ARG A 88 -18.31 -7.26 -6.79
C ARG A 88 -17.56 -5.97 -6.44
N ASP A 89 -16.45 -5.74 -7.13
CA ASP A 89 -15.80 -4.43 -7.19
C ASP A 89 -16.65 -3.40 -7.98
N VAL A 90 -16.60 -2.14 -7.55
CA VAL A 90 -17.09 -0.98 -8.30
C VAL A 90 -16.08 -0.69 -9.41
N GLN A 91 -16.55 -0.66 -10.65
CA GLN A 91 -15.71 -0.51 -11.83
C GLN A 91 -15.17 0.92 -11.98
N PRO A 92 -14.01 1.10 -12.64
CA PRO A 92 -13.50 2.44 -12.94
C PRO A 92 -14.50 3.27 -13.76
N GLY A 93 -14.79 4.50 -13.29
CA GLY A 93 -15.76 5.41 -13.92
C GLY A 93 -17.23 5.05 -13.65
N GLU A 94 -17.49 4.11 -12.75
CA GLU A 94 -18.84 3.70 -12.33
C GLU A 94 -19.36 4.60 -11.20
N LEU A 95 -20.64 4.98 -11.32
CA LEU A 95 -21.47 5.52 -10.26
C LEU A 95 -22.51 4.47 -9.86
N VAL A 96 -22.41 4.00 -8.63
CA VAL A 96 -23.36 3.11 -7.98
C VAL A 96 -24.31 3.94 -7.12
N ARG A 97 -25.61 3.67 -7.20
CA ARG A 97 -26.64 4.26 -6.37
C ARG A 97 -27.36 3.15 -5.62
N LEU A 98 -27.27 3.16 -4.30
CA LEU A 98 -28.07 2.31 -3.43
C LEU A 98 -29.37 3.06 -3.13
N THR A 99 -30.48 2.47 -3.54
CA THR A 99 -31.82 3.01 -3.39
C THR A 99 -32.71 2.01 -2.65
N GLY A 100 -33.92 2.42 -2.25
CA GLY A 100 -34.89 1.49 -1.67
C GLY A 100 -35.33 0.37 -2.63
N GLU A 101 -35.09 0.51 -3.93
CA GLU A 101 -35.42 -0.48 -4.97
C GLU A 101 -34.24 -1.41 -5.29
N GLY A 102 -33.06 -1.18 -4.70
CA GLY A 102 -31.83 -1.94 -4.92
C GLY A 102 -30.69 -1.11 -5.50
N VAL A 103 -29.77 -1.78 -6.19
CA VAL A 103 -28.55 -1.18 -6.78
C VAL A 103 -28.79 -0.74 -8.22
N ILE A 104 -28.58 0.55 -8.48
CA ILE A 104 -28.56 1.12 -9.83
C ILE A 104 -27.12 1.50 -10.16
N SER A 105 -26.60 0.99 -11.29
CA SER A 105 -25.24 1.30 -11.78
C SER A 105 -25.33 2.12 -13.06
N THR A 106 -24.61 3.25 -13.09
CA THR A 106 -24.39 4.05 -14.30
C THR A 106 -22.91 4.32 -14.51
N ARG A 107 -22.52 4.67 -15.73
CA ARG A 107 -21.14 5.03 -16.08
C ARG A 107 -21.07 6.53 -16.34
N PHE A 108 -20.18 7.24 -15.64
CA PHE A 108 -20.00 8.69 -15.81
C PHE A 108 -18.76 9.05 -16.65
N ALA A 109 -17.82 8.12 -16.79
CA ALA A 109 -16.62 8.25 -17.59
C ALA A 109 -16.18 6.89 -18.16
N ASP A 110 -15.58 6.93 -19.35
CA ASP A 110 -14.92 5.76 -19.92
C ASP A 110 -13.51 5.63 -19.34
N PRO A 111 -13.08 4.42 -18.94
CA PRO A 111 -11.77 4.22 -18.38
C PRO A 111 -10.73 4.39 -19.49
N PRO A 112 -9.71 5.26 -19.32
CA PRO A 112 -8.61 5.34 -20.27
C PRO A 112 -7.81 4.03 -20.30
N ARG A 113 -7.74 3.38 -19.13
CA ARG A 113 -7.12 2.09 -18.80
C ARG A 113 -7.25 1.90 -17.27
N HIS A 114 -7.15 0.66 -16.78
CA HIS A 114 -7.08 0.39 -15.34
C HIS A 114 -5.65 0.63 -14.81
N TYR A 115 -5.50 1.44 -13.77
CA TYR A 115 -4.23 1.78 -13.11
C TYR A 115 -4.28 1.45 -11.62
N HIS A 116 -4.73 0.24 -11.27
CA HIS A 116 -4.90 -0.17 -9.88
C HIS A 116 -3.59 -0.03 -9.09
N CYS A 117 -3.66 0.41 -7.83
CA CYS A 117 -2.46 0.61 -7.02
C CYS A 117 -1.89 -0.75 -6.54
N PRO A 118 -0.69 -1.18 -6.97
CA PRO A 118 -0.11 -2.44 -6.50
C PRO A 118 0.28 -2.40 -5.02
N PHE A 119 0.41 -1.20 -4.44
CA PHE A 119 0.75 -1.01 -3.02
C PHE A 119 -0.37 -1.47 -2.07
N GLU A 120 -1.61 -1.57 -2.56
CA GLU A 120 -2.73 -2.19 -1.85
C GLU A 120 -2.40 -3.65 -1.51
N TYR A 121 -1.97 -4.41 -2.51
CA TYR A 121 -1.66 -5.82 -2.36
C TYR A 121 -0.43 -6.07 -1.48
N THR A 122 0.61 -5.23 -1.58
CA THR A 122 1.85 -5.48 -0.84
C THR A 122 1.81 -5.01 0.61
N TYR A 123 1.06 -3.93 0.91
CA TYR A 123 1.08 -3.29 2.23
C TYR A 123 -0.27 -2.76 2.71
N PHE A 124 -0.94 -1.93 1.93
CA PHE A 124 -1.97 -1.02 2.43
C PHE A 124 -3.28 -1.74 2.80
N ALA A 125 -3.73 -2.68 1.96
CA ALA A 125 -4.97 -3.41 2.20
C ALA A 125 -4.84 -4.44 3.33
N HIS A 126 -5.96 -4.76 3.96
CA HIS A 126 -6.02 -5.83 4.93
C HIS A 126 -5.82 -7.20 4.24
N PRO A 127 -5.02 -8.13 4.81
CA PRO A 127 -4.74 -9.42 4.16
C PRO A 127 -5.98 -10.29 3.91
N SER A 128 -7.06 -10.11 4.68
CA SER A 128 -8.31 -10.85 4.45
C SER A 128 -9.17 -10.27 3.32
N SER A 129 -8.80 -9.12 2.76
CA SER A 129 -9.56 -8.48 1.68
C SER A 129 -9.32 -9.19 0.34
N SER A 130 -10.32 -9.12 -0.53
CA SER A 130 -10.20 -9.43 -1.95
C SER A 130 -10.44 -8.15 -2.73
N ILE A 131 -9.57 -7.87 -3.69
CA ILE A 131 -9.55 -6.66 -4.50
C ILE A 131 -9.36 -7.09 -5.94
N GLU A 132 -10.23 -6.65 -6.86
CA GLU A 132 -10.16 -7.00 -8.28
C GLU A 132 -10.07 -8.51 -8.52
N GLY A 133 -10.81 -9.31 -7.75
CA GLY A 133 -10.77 -10.78 -7.82
C GLY A 133 -9.52 -11.45 -7.23
N HIS A 134 -8.61 -10.70 -6.61
CA HIS A 134 -7.37 -11.22 -6.02
C HIS A 134 -7.39 -11.09 -4.49
N ASN A 135 -7.19 -12.21 -3.79
CA ASN A 135 -7.08 -12.22 -2.33
C ASN A 135 -5.71 -11.68 -1.89
N VAL A 136 -5.70 -10.69 -0.98
CA VAL A 136 -4.47 -9.98 -0.58
C VAL A 136 -3.49 -10.90 0.14
N TYR A 137 -3.95 -11.80 1.01
CA TYR A 137 -3.08 -12.75 1.72
C TYR A 137 -2.35 -13.66 0.73
N GLU A 138 -3.06 -14.28 -0.22
CA GLU A 138 -2.42 -15.19 -1.17
C GLU A 138 -1.54 -14.48 -2.19
N THR A 139 -1.90 -13.25 -2.58
CA THR A 139 -1.00 -12.40 -3.37
C THR A 139 0.32 -12.16 -2.63
N ARG A 140 0.27 -11.77 -1.34
CA ARG A 140 1.49 -11.56 -0.54
C ARG A 140 2.32 -12.84 -0.42
N ARG A 141 1.68 -13.99 -0.20
CA ARG A 141 2.35 -15.29 -0.18
C ARG A 141 3.03 -15.60 -1.50
N GLN A 142 2.38 -15.35 -2.63
CA GLN A 142 3.01 -15.56 -3.94
C GLN A 142 4.17 -14.61 -4.22
N LEU A 143 4.09 -13.35 -3.79
CA LEU A 143 5.21 -12.42 -3.85
C LEU A 143 6.43 -12.95 -3.08
N GLY A 144 6.21 -13.58 -1.92
CA GLY A 144 7.23 -14.31 -1.18
C GLY A 144 7.93 -15.40 -2.01
N ARG A 145 7.15 -16.24 -2.69
CA ARG A 145 7.69 -17.31 -3.57
C ARG A 145 8.49 -16.73 -4.75
N VAL A 146 7.98 -15.67 -5.37
CA VAL A 146 8.70 -14.96 -6.44
C VAL A 146 10.06 -14.47 -5.96
N LEU A 147 10.12 -13.87 -4.77
CA LEU A 147 11.37 -13.39 -4.18
C LEU A 147 12.34 -14.53 -3.83
N ALA A 148 11.86 -15.66 -3.33
CA ALA A 148 12.71 -16.82 -3.02
C ALA A 148 13.40 -17.38 -4.28
N ARG A 149 12.69 -17.45 -5.40
CA ARG A 149 13.27 -17.86 -6.69
C ARG A 149 14.28 -16.85 -7.21
N LYS A 150 13.97 -15.55 -7.05
CA LYS A 150 14.79 -14.46 -7.58
C LYS A 150 16.06 -14.24 -6.76
N TYR A 151 15.98 -14.41 -5.45
CA TYR A 151 17.06 -14.14 -4.50
C TYR A 151 17.25 -15.31 -3.51
N PRO A 152 17.85 -16.43 -3.94
CA PRO A 152 18.00 -17.64 -3.13
C PRO A 152 19.17 -17.52 -2.13
N PHE A 153 19.01 -16.65 -1.12
CA PHE A 153 20.03 -16.48 -0.08
C PHE A 153 20.19 -17.74 0.78
N LYS A 154 21.43 -18.10 1.12
CA LYS A 154 21.73 -19.21 2.01
C LYS A 154 21.66 -18.76 3.47
N ALA A 155 20.54 -19.05 4.12
CA ALA A 155 20.27 -18.65 5.51
C ALA A 155 19.73 -19.82 6.35
N ASP A 156 19.54 -19.56 7.64
CA ASP A 156 19.09 -20.55 8.63
C ASP A 156 17.63 -20.31 9.07
N VAL A 157 17.12 -19.08 8.89
CA VAL A 157 15.76 -18.71 9.26
C VAL A 157 15.24 -17.55 8.39
N VAL A 158 13.95 -17.59 8.05
CA VAL A 158 13.20 -16.48 7.44
C VAL A 158 12.37 -15.82 8.54
N ILE A 159 12.42 -14.49 8.64
CA ILE A 159 11.62 -13.74 9.61
C ILE A 159 10.87 -12.61 8.90
N PRO A 160 9.59 -12.36 9.24
CA PRO A 160 8.85 -11.22 8.72
C PRO A 160 9.19 -9.94 9.50
N VAL A 161 9.14 -8.79 8.82
CA VAL A 161 8.85 -7.53 9.51
C VAL A 161 7.34 -7.50 9.83
N PRO A 162 6.94 -7.41 11.10
CA PRO A 162 5.54 -7.53 11.47
C PRO A 162 4.74 -6.25 11.17
N ASP A 163 3.44 -6.32 10.85
CA ASP A 163 2.63 -7.54 10.66
C ASP A 163 2.33 -7.82 9.17
N SER A 164 2.57 -6.84 8.28
CA SER A 164 2.21 -6.86 6.85
C SER A 164 2.94 -7.94 6.05
N ALA A 165 4.24 -8.16 6.33
CA ALA A 165 5.09 -9.04 5.55
C ALA A 165 4.97 -10.53 5.94
N ARG A 166 4.17 -10.88 6.96
CA ARG A 166 4.02 -12.28 7.43
C ARG A 166 3.62 -13.26 6.32
N PRO A 167 2.62 -12.99 5.46
CA PRO A 167 2.27 -13.92 4.38
C PRO A 167 3.39 -14.05 3.35
N ALA A 168 4.11 -12.97 3.04
CA ALA A 168 5.25 -13.00 2.13
C ALA A 168 6.43 -13.79 2.69
N ALA A 169 6.72 -13.66 3.99
CA ALA A 169 7.71 -14.49 4.67
C ALA A 169 7.35 -15.98 4.63
N LEU A 170 6.07 -16.30 4.84
CA LEU A 170 5.58 -17.67 4.71
C LEU A 170 5.80 -18.21 3.29
N GLY A 171 5.42 -17.44 2.26
CA GLY A 171 5.66 -17.83 0.88
C GLY A 171 7.13 -18.02 0.55
N TYR A 172 8.00 -17.11 1.01
CA TYR A 172 9.44 -17.24 0.82
C TYR A 172 9.98 -18.51 1.49
N SER A 173 9.54 -18.81 2.71
CA SER A 173 9.91 -20.01 3.47
C SER A 173 9.50 -21.29 2.75
N GLU A 174 8.26 -21.37 2.26
CA GLU A 174 7.76 -22.54 1.53
C GLU A 174 8.55 -22.81 0.25
N GLU A 175 8.88 -21.78 -0.51
CA GLU A 175 9.60 -21.92 -1.78
C GLU A 175 11.09 -22.20 -1.57
N SER A 176 11.71 -21.62 -0.53
CA SER A 176 13.15 -21.80 -0.25
C SER A 176 13.46 -23.05 0.58
N GLY A 177 12.47 -23.59 1.31
CA GLY A 177 12.64 -24.66 2.29
C GLY A 177 13.30 -24.21 3.61
N ILE A 178 13.58 -22.91 3.78
CA ILE A 178 14.14 -22.36 5.03
C ILE A 178 12.98 -22.08 5.99
N PRO A 179 13.01 -22.52 7.26
CA PRO A 179 11.90 -22.35 8.19
C PRO A 179 11.62 -20.87 8.48
N MET A 180 10.34 -20.51 8.51
CA MET A 180 9.87 -19.21 8.99
C MET A 180 9.71 -19.25 10.51
N GLU A 181 10.22 -18.22 11.18
CA GLU A 181 10.03 -18.00 12.62
C GLU A 181 9.66 -16.54 12.89
N GLU A 182 9.03 -16.29 14.03
CA GLU A 182 8.82 -14.93 14.53
C GLU A 182 10.11 -14.43 15.20
N GLY A 183 10.99 -13.78 14.44
CA GLY A 183 12.21 -13.17 14.98
C GLY A 183 12.04 -11.71 15.42
N LEU A 184 10.96 -11.07 14.99
CA LEU A 184 10.62 -9.68 15.27
C LEU A 184 9.15 -9.64 15.71
N MET A 185 8.85 -8.95 16.80
CA MET A 185 7.49 -8.82 17.30
C MET A 185 7.16 -7.36 17.58
N LYS A 186 6.01 -6.92 17.06
CA LYS A 186 5.50 -5.59 17.35
C LYS A 186 4.97 -5.53 18.79
N ASP A 187 5.39 -4.53 19.56
CA ASP A 187 4.82 -4.27 20.88
C ASP A 187 3.42 -3.65 20.70
N ARG A 188 2.40 -4.50 20.83
CA ARG A 188 0.98 -4.11 20.67
C ARG A 188 0.43 -3.30 21.84
N TYR A 189 1.11 -3.29 22.98
CA TYR A 189 0.63 -2.70 24.23
C TYR A 189 1.32 -1.40 24.57
N ARG A 190 2.39 -1.03 23.84
CA ARG A 190 3.04 0.26 24.01
C ARG A 190 2.11 1.39 23.59
N LYS A 191 1.81 2.29 24.52
CA LYS A 191 1.00 3.49 24.24
C LYS A 191 1.71 4.36 23.20
N LYS A 192 1.00 4.71 22.13
CA LYS A 192 1.39 5.81 21.24
C LYS A 192 1.14 7.13 21.96
N GLY A 193 2.20 7.89 22.23
CA GLY A 193 2.14 9.17 22.97
C GLY A 193 2.51 9.04 24.44
N ASN A 194 2.91 10.18 25.02
CA ASN A 194 3.58 10.33 26.32
C ASN A 194 3.23 9.21 27.29
N LEU A 195 4.22 8.37 27.62
CA LEU A 195 4.26 7.79 28.95
C LEU A 195 3.95 8.94 29.92
N ARG A 196 3.07 8.72 30.90
CA ARG A 196 2.98 9.62 32.07
C ARG A 196 4.29 9.48 32.88
N SER A 197 5.43 9.83 32.29
CA SER A 197 6.63 10.19 33.02
C SER A 197 6.53 11.68 33.30
N PHE A 198 6.54 12.04 34.58
CA PHE A 198 6.64 13.40 35.10
C PHE A 198 7.97 14.09 34.76
N ILE A 199 8.65 13.66 33.69
CA ILE A 199 9.96 14.14 33.28
C ILE A 199 9.81 14.55 31.81
N GLU A 200 9.96 15.85 31.56
CA GLU A 200 9.96 16.45 30.23
C GLU A 200 11.03 15.80 29.34
N PRO A 201 10.72 15.41 28.09
CA PRO A 201 11.74 14.99 27.15
C PRO A 201 12.39 16.22 26.50
N THR A 202 13.70 16.33 26.64
CA THR A 202 14.57 17.17 25.80
C THR A 202 14.65 16.64 24.36
N ASP A 203 15.08 17.50 23.42
CA ASP A 203 14.98 17.45 21.95
C ASP A 203 15.44 16.18 21.15
N GLU A 204 15.67 15.02 21.79
CA GLU A 204 16.11 13.77 21.11
C GLU A 204 14.96 12.83 20.65
N SER A 205 13.69 13.22 20.78
CA SER A 205 12.53 12.31 20.67
C SER A 205 12.05 11.94 19.26
N ARG A 206 12.83 12.16 18.19
CA ARG A 206 12.40 11.89 16.80
C ARG A 206 12.92 10.60 16.15
N GLU A 207 13.39 9.64 16.94
CA GLU A 207 13.70 8.27 16.48
C GLU A 207 12.63 7.21 16.88
N GLU A 208 11.50 7.63 17.44
CA GLU A 208 10.60 6.80 18.25
C GLU A 208 9.86 5.63 17.57
N ILE A 209 9.76 5.58 16.23
CA ILE A 209 8.93 4.56 15.56
C ILE A 209 9.59 3.17 15.61
N VAL A 210 10.92 3.06 15.66
CA VAL A 210 11.56 1.72 15.58
C VAL A 210 11.80 1.07 16.93
N ARG A 211 11.54 1.77 18.04
CA ARG A 211 11.45 1.08 19.33
C ARG A 211 10.21 0.17 19.41
N GLU A 212 9.29 0.20 18.43
CA GLU A 212 8.04 -0.59 18.45
C GLU A 212 8.24 -2.07 18.09
N ILE A 213 9.42 -2.47 17.58
CA ILE A 213 9.70 -3.84 17.17
C ILE A 213 10.77 -4.44 18.09
N ILE A 214 10.42 -5.51 18.77
CA ILE A 214 11.27 -6.24 19.71
C ILE A 214 11.85 -7.46 18.99
N THR A 215 13.17 -7.65 19.10
CA THR A 215 13.84 -8.82 18.54
C THR A 215 13.75 -10.01 19.49
N ILE A 216 13.35 -11.18 18.98
CA ILE A 216 13.31 -12.43 19.73
C ILE A 216 14.69 -13.10 19.60
N LYS A 217 15.59 -12.74 20.52
CA LYS A 217 17.00 -13.14 20.50
C LYS A 217 17.24 -14.64 20.23
N PRO A 218 16.56 -15.60 20.91
CA PRO A 218 16.78 -17.04 20.66
C PRO A 218 16.50 -17.49 19.23
N VAL A 219 15.68 -16.76 18.47
CA VAL A 219 15.37 -17.07 17.08
C VAL A 219 16.52 -16.70 16.15
N VAL A 220 17.28 -15.64 16.48
CA VAL A 220 18.25 -15.00 15.56
C VAL A 220 19.72 -15.14 15.96
N GLU A 221 20.02 -15.38 17.24
CA GLU A 221 21.39 -15.45 17.76
C GLU A 221 22.22 -16.53 17.04
N GLY A 222 23.38 -16.13 16.51
CA GLY A 222 24.31 -17.00 15.77
C GLY A 222 23.86 -17.39 14.36
N LYS A 223 22.64 -17.02 13.94
CA LYS A 223 22.05 -17.46 12.66
C LYS A 223 22.27 -16.45 11.53
N ARG A 224 22.20 -16.96 10.30
CA ARG A 224 22.02 -16.17 9.08
C ARG A 224 20.50 -15.99 8.89
N VAL A 225 20.05 -14.75 8.84
CA VAL A 225 18.64 -14.38 8.87
C VAL A 225 18.24 -13.77 7.54
N ILE A 226 17.12 -14.19 6.96
CA ILE A 226 16.45 -13.49 5.86
C ILE A 226 15.28 -12.71 6.46
N VAL A 227 15.33 -11.39 6.35
CA VAL A 227 14.24 -10.49 6.73
C VAL A 227 13.38 -10.22 5.50
N VAL A 228 12.08 -10.48 5.59
CA VAL A 228 11.12 -10.13 4.54
C VAL A 228 10.36 -8.89 4.97
N ASP A 229 10.43 -7.85 4.15
CA ASP A 229 9.75 -6.57 4.37
C ASP A 229 8.85 -6.23 3.17
N ASP A 230 7.83 -5.40 3.38
CA ASP A 230 6.94 -5.00 2.29
C ASP A 230 7.60 -3.96 1.38
N SER A 231 8.23 -2.94 1.97
CA SER A 231 8.75 -1.77 1.27
C SER A 231 9.90 -1.11 2.03
N ILE A 232 10.72 -0.33 1.32
CA ILE A 232 11.74 0.54 1.92
C ILE A 232 11.54 1.95 1.40
N VAL A 233 11.03 2.84 2.27
CA VAL A 233 10.75 4.25 1.93
C VAL A 233 11.96 5.13 2.28
N ARG A 234 12.16 5.48 3.56
CA ARG A 234 13.32 6.28 4.02
C ARG A 234 14.51 5.43 4.48
N GLY A 235 14.27 4.14 4.74
CA GLY A 235 15.26 3.17 5.22
C GLY A 235 15.67 3.29 6.69
N THR A 236 15.16 4.27 7.43
CA THR A 236 15.42 4.44 8.87
C THR A 236 14.93 3.23 9.68
N SER A 237 13.71 2.76 9.40
CA SER A 237 13.16 1.54 10.02
C SER A 237 14.02 0.31 9.72
N SER A 238 14.38 0.10 8.46
CA SER A 238 15.22 -1.02 8.05
C SER A 238 16.59 -1.00 8.72
N LYS A 239 17.27 0.16 8.79
CA LYS A 239 18.54 0.33 9.54
C LYS A 239 18.43 -0.09 10.99
N ASN A 240 17.37 0.35 11.67
CA ASN A 240 17.17 0.07 13.08
C ASN A 240 16.80 -1.40 13.34
N ILE A 241 16.00 -2.03 12.47
CA ILE A 241 15.73 -3.47 12.52
C ILE A 241 17.04 -4.26 12.36
N VAL A 242 17.86 -3.90 11.36
CA VAL A 242 19.14 -4.57 11.11
C VAL A 242 20.07 -4.43 12.31
N ARG A 243 20.18 -3.23 12.88
CA ARG A 243 20.96 -3.00 14.12
C ARG A 243 20.48 -3.89 15.25
N ALA A 244 19.18 -3.93 15.53
CA ALA A 244 18.61 -4.76 16.59
C ALA A 244 18.90 -6.26 16.39
N LEU A 245 18.82 -6.75 15.16
CA LEU A 245 19.17 -8.14 14.82
C LEU A 245 20.65 -8.44 15.05
N ARG A 246 21.55 -7.50 14.69
CA ARG A 246 22.99 -7.62 14.95
C ARG A 246 23.31 -7.61 16.44
N ASP A 247 22.70 -6.71 17.20
CA ASP A 247 22.85 -6.61 18.65
C ASP A 247 22.34 -7.87 19.36
N ALA A 248 21.31 -8.53 18.80
CA ALA A 248 20.82 -9.82 19.24
C ALA A 248 21.70 -11.01 18.79
N GLY A 249 22.78 -10.78 18.05
CA GLY A 249 23.78 -11.78 17.69
C GLY A 249 23.60 -12.43 16.30
N ALA A 250 22.81 -11.85 15.39
CA ALA A 250 22.67 -12.39 14.03
C ALA A 250 24.00 -12.36 13.25
N LYS A 251 24.43 -13.52 12.73
CA LYS A 251 25.69 -13.71 11.99
C LYS A 251 25.67 -13.04 10.62
N LYS A 252 24.57 -13.18 9.90
CA LYS A 252 24.30 -12.51 8.62
C LYS A 252 22.87 -12.05 8.59
N VAL A 253 22.61 -10.91 7.96
CA VAL A 253 21.27 -10.37 7.76
C VAL A 253 21.11 -10.08 6.28
N TYR A 254 20.25 -10.85 5.62
CA TYR A 254 19.78 -10.60 4.26
C TYR A 254 18.40 -9.98 4.32
N MET A 255 18.03 -9.16 3.35
CA MET A 255 16.70 -8.57 3.27
C MET A 255 16.11 -8.71 1.88
N VAL A 256 14.85 -9.12 1.80
CA VAL A 256 14.08 -9.14 0.55
C VAL A 256 12.82 -8.30 0.72
N VAL A 257 12.48 -7.54 -0.31
CA VAL A 257 11.43 -6.51 -0.25
C VAL A 257 10.38 -6.79 -1.32
N THR A 258 9.12 -6.96 -0.92
CA THR A 258 8.04 -7.37 -1.85
C THR A 258 7.69 -6.32 -2.88
N PHE A 259 7.87 -5.04 -2.55
CA PHE A 259 7.64 -3.93 -3.46
C PHE A 259 8.94 -3.52 -4.18
N PRO A 260 8.87 -3.04 -5.43
CA PRO A 260 10.02 -2.46 -6.12
C PRO A 260 10.54 -1.19 -5.42
N PRO A 261 11.72 -0.69 -5.81
CA PRO A 261 12.27 0.53 -5.22
C PRO A 261 11.33 1.73 -5.44
N ILE A 262 10.92 2.35 -4.33
CA ILE A 262 10.09 3.57 -4.35
C ILE A 262 11.00 4.76 -4.59
N ARG A 263 10.92 5.35 -5.78
CA ARG A 263 11.80 6.44 -6.26
C ARG A 263 11.08 7.77 -6.43
N HIS A 264 9.74 7.76 -6.44
CA HIS A 264 8.92 8.94 -6.66
C HIS A 264 7.78 8.99 -5.64
N PRO A 265 7.36 10.21 -5.22
CA PRO A 265 6.19 10.38 -4.38
C PRO A 265 4.92 9.88 -5.07
N CYS A 266 3.86 9.63 -4.29
CA CYS A 266 2.56 9.26 -4.84
C CYS A 266 1.62 10.47 -4.83
N TYR A 267 0.88 10.67 -5.92
CA TYR A 267 -0.17 11.71 -6.03
C TYR A 267 -1.57 11.11 -6.17
N MET A 268 -1.72 9.84 -5.82
CA MET A 268 -2.94 9.03 -5.97
C MET A 268 -3.38 8.40 -4.64
N GLY A 269 -3.05 9.04 -3.52
CA GLY A 269 -3.61 8.72 -2.21
C GLY A 269 -2.71 7.92 -1.25
N ILE A 270 -1.45 7.65 -1.61
CA ILE A 270 -0.45 7.12 -0.67
C ILE A 270 0.43 8.27 -0.17
N ASP A 271 0.57 8.42 1.15
CA ASP A 271 1.39 9.45 1.78
C ASP A 271 2.88 9.07 1.78
N PHE A 272 3.51 9.16 0.61
CA PHE A 272 4.96 9.04 0.51
C PHE A 272 5.64 10.38 0.78
N PRO A 273 6.84 10.34 1.38
CA PRO A 273 7.63 11.55 1.61
C PRO A 273 8.12 12.13 0.28
N THR A 274 8.79 13.28 0.35
CA THR A 274 9.31 13.93 -0.87
C THR A 274 10.35 13.07 -1.56
N ARG A 275 10.57 13.34 -2.85
CA ARG A 275 11.50 12.58 -3.70
C ARG A 275 12.89 12.42 -3.06
N GLU A 276 13.43 13.51 -2.52
CA GLU A 276 14.74 13.56 -1.86
C GLU A 276 14.82 12.78 -0.55
N GLU A 277 13.68 12.48 0.09
CA GLU A 277 13.65 11.69 1.31
C GLU A 277 13.60 10.17 1.04
N LEU A 278 13.28 9.76 -0.19
CA LEU A 278 13.21 8.36 -0.57
C LEU A 278 14.60 7.77 -0.68
N LEU A 279 14.88 6.71 0.08
CA LEU A 279 16.18 6.06 0.11
C LEU A 279 16.62 5.60 -1.27
N ALA A 280 15.74 4.90 -1.99
CA ALA A 280 16.05 4.43 -3.33
C ALA A 280 16.31 5.57 -4.31
N ASN A 281 15.75 6.77 -4.12
CA ASN A 281 16.10 7.92 -4.94
C ASN A 281 17.44 8.55 -4.52
N ARG A 282 17.76 8.63 -3.22
CA ARG A 282 19.01 9.21 -2.73
C ARG A 282 20.26 8.43 -3.13
N VAL A 283 20.17 7.11 -3.20
CA VAL A 283 21.33 6.26 -3.54
C VAL A 283 21.44 5.97 -5.03
N ASP A 284 20.44 6.38 -5.82
CA ASP A 284 20.31 6.13 -7.24
C ASP A 284 20.48 7.43 -8.04
N GLY A 285 21.05 7.33 -9.24
CA GLY A 285 20.97 8.37 -10.26
C GLY A 285 20.08 7.85 -11.38
N GLU A 286 18.79 8.23 -11.34
CA GLU A 286 17.62 7.97 -12.24
C GLU A 286 17.50 6.65 -13.06
N ASP A 287 18.58 5.99 -13.51
CA ASP A 287 18.59 4.84 -14.45
C ASP A 287 19.50 3.67 -14.01
N MET A 288 19.70 3.45 -12.71
CA MET A 288 20.58 2.38 -12.23
C MET A 288 19.94 0.98 -12.33
N ALA A 289 20.76 0.01 -12.74
CA ALA A 289 20.38 -1.40 -12.72
C ALA A 289 20.02 -1.86 -11.30
N ILE A 290 18.96 -2.66 -11.17
CA ILE A 290 18.42 -3.13 -9.88
C ILE A 290 19.48 -3.83 -9.01
N SER A 291 20.44 -4.52 -9.63
CA SER A 291 21.53 -5.21 -8.93
C SER A 291 22.54 -4.25 -8.30
N GLU A 292 22.82 -3.10 -8.91
CA GLU A 292 23.68 -2.08 -8.33
C GLU A 292 22.93 -1.31 -7.23
N LEU A 293 21.65 -0.99 -7.46
CA LEU A 293 20.81 -0.36 -6.46
C LEU A 293 20.73 -1.21 -5.19
N ASN A 294 20.49 -2.52 -5.34
CA ASN A 294 20.46 -3.47 -4.22
C ASN A 294 21.74 -3.37 -3.38
N LYS A 295 22.92 -3.26 -4.01
CA LYS A 295 24.21 -3.12 -3.29
C LYS A 295 24.30 -1.79 -2.54
N LYS A 296 23.92 -0.67 -3.16
CA LYS A 296 23.99 0.65 -2.50
C LYS A 296 23.02 0.75 -1.33
N VAL A 297 21.78 0.29 -1.51
CA VAL A 297 20.80 0.22 -0.43
C VAL A 297 21.26 -0.74 0.66
N ALA A 298 21.81 -1.91 0.31
CA ALA A 298 22.34 -2.87 1.28
C ALA A 298 23.40 -2.25 2.18
N ASN A 299 24.36 -1.52 1.59
CA ASN A 299 25.40 -0.81 2.33
C ASN A 299 24.81 0.28 3.23
N GLU A 300 23.84 1.05 2.71
CA GLU A 300 23.22 2.16 3.44
C GLU A 300 22.42 1.67 4.66
N ILE A 301 21.76 0.51 4.56
CA ILE A 301 20.97 -0.06 5.66
C ILE A 301 21.71 -1.11 6.52
N GLY A 302 22.90 -1.54 6.09
CA GLY A 302 23.77 -2.46 6.84
C GLY A 302 23.48 -3.96 6.71
N VAL A 303 22.81 -4.39 5.63
CA VAL A 303 22.55 -5.83 5.35
C VAL A 303 23.66 -6.45 4.50
N ASP A 304 23.88 -7.76 4.63
CA ASP A 304 24.86 -8.51 3.82
C ASP A 304 24.39 -8.77 2.39
N GLY A 305 23.09 -8.62 2.14
CA GLY A 305 22.51 -8.73 0.81
C GLY A 305 21.08 -8.24 0.81
N LEU A 306 20.68 -7.62 -0.29
CA LEU A 306 19.35 -7.05 -0.47
C LEU A 306 18.77 -7.48 -1.81
N GLY A 307 17.47 -7.75 -1.85
CA GLY A 307 16.73 -8.04 -3.07
C GLY A 307 15.39 -7.31 -3.11
N TYR A 308 15.31 -6.21 -3.87
CA TYR A 308 14.03 -5.62 -4.24
C TYR A 308 13.29 -6.48 -5.26
N ASN A 309 11.96 -6.53 -5.15
CA ASN A 309 11.14 -6.97 -6.26
C ASN A 309 11.27 -6.00 -7.46
N ASP A 310 10.73 -6.39 -8.61
CA ASP A 310 10.56 -5.52 -9.77
C ASP A 310 9.12 -5.56 -10.29
N MET A 311 8.85 -4.80 -11.35
CA MET A 311 7.50 -4.72 -11.94
C MET A 311 7.03 -6.09 -12.44
N GLU A 312 7.93 -6.87 -13.06
CA GLU A 312 7.61 -8.23 -13.53
C GLU A 312 7.28 -9.17 -12.37
N GLY A 313 8.08 -9.14 -11.31
CA GLY A 313 7.83 -9.94 -10.12
C GLY A 313 6.55 -9.53 -9.39
N LEU A 314 6.19 -8.24 -9.36
CA LEU A 314 4.89 -7.77 -8.87
C LEU A 314 3.74 -8.32 -9.71
N MET A 315 3.81 -8.21 -11.04
CA MET A 315 2.78 -8.74 -11.94
C MET A 315 2.54 -10.22 -11.72
N LYS A 316 3.64 -11.01 -11.66
CA LYS A 316 3.57 -12.46 -11.42
C LYS A 316 2.98 -12.80 -10.05
N GLY A 317 3.35 -12.06 -9.01
CA GLY A 317 2.85 -12.31 -7.65
C GLY A 317 1.42 -11.87 -7.43
N ILE A 318 1.01 -10.75 -8.03
CA ILE A 318 -0.35 -10.21 -7.91
C ILE A 318 -1.32 -10.94 -8.84
N GLY A 319 -0.89 -11.35 -10.04
CA GLY A 319 -1.78 -11.94 -11.05
C GLY A 319 -2.42 -10.91 -12.00
N LEU A 320 -2.00 -9.64 -11.91
CA LEU A 320 -2.45 -8.56 -12.79
C LEU A 320 -1.43 -8.27 -13.91
N ARG A 321 -1.92 -7.81 -15.06
CA ARG A 321 -1.04 -7.39 -16.15
C ARG A 321 -0.38 -6.05 -15.84
N GLN A 322 0.74 -5.77 -16.51
CA GLN A 322 1.44 -4.48 -16.37
C GLN A 322 0.52 -3.32 -16.74
N ASP A 323 -0.35 -3.55 -17.72
CA ASP A 323 -1.31 -2.58 -18.22
C ASP A 323 -2.55 -2.40 -17.31
N GLU A 324 -2.60 -3.05 -16.15
CA GLU A 324 -3.70 -2.93 -15.19
C GLU A 324 -3.28 -2.26 -13.87
N MET A 325 -1.99 -1.95 -13.75
CA MET A 325 -1.40 -1.42 -12.53
C MET A 325 -0.74 -0.06 -12.71
N CYS A 326 -0.69 0.70 -11.61
CA CYS A 326 0.05 1.94 -11.50
C CYS A 326 1.49 1.70 -10.99
N PHE A 327 2.48 2.19 -11.74
CA PHE A 327 3.89 2.14 -11.36
C PHE A 327 4.53 3.52 -11.17
N ALA A 328 3.73 4.56 -10.92
CA ALA A 328 4.24 5.93 -10.88
C ALA A 328 5.29 6.15 -9.77
N CYS A 329 5.11 5.53 -8.60
CA CYS A 329 6.07 5.60 -7.50
C CYS A 329 7.42 4.90 -7.80
N VAL A 330 7.46 4.04 -8.82
CA VAL A 330 8.67 3.32 -9.28
C VAL A 330 9.30 4.02 -10.49
N THR A 331 8.49 4.52 -11.41
CA THR A 331 8.91 5.00 -12.75
C THR A 331 8.90 6.52 -12.90
N GLY A 332 8.19 7.24 -12.04
CA GLY A 332 7.96 8.68 -12.18
C GLY A 332 6.96 9.04 -13.27
N ASN A 333 6.42 8.05 -14.00
CA ASN A 333 5.39 8.26 -15.00
C ASN A 333 3.99 8.11 -14.39
N TYR A 334 3.32 9.24 -14.18
CA TYR A 334 1.99 9.31 -13.54
C TYR A 334 0.85 9.11 -14.53
N LEU A 335 0.88 7.96 -15.21
CA LEU A 335 -0.20 7.56 -16.13
C LEU A 335 -1.54 7.48 -15.41
N GLY A 336 -2.63 7.78 -16.13
CA GLY A 336 -3.99 7.85 -15.59
C GLY A 336 -4.35 9.20 -14.96
N LEU A 337 -3.38 10.09 -14.72
CA LEU A 337 -3.66 11.48 -14.36
C LEU A 337 -3.92 12.35 -15.59
N LYS A 338 -4.81 13.34 -15.47
CA LYS A 338 -5.08 14.32 -16.54
C LYS A 338 -3.99 15.38 -16.66
N LYS A 339 -3.26 15.61 -15.56
CA LYS A 339 -2.13 16.54 -15.49
C LYS A 339 -1.01 15.86 -14.74
N ASN A 340 0.21 16.00 -15.26
CA ASN A 340 1.40 15.58 -14.53
C ASN A 340 1.50 16.38 -13.22
N PRO A 341 1.84 15.71 -12.11
CA PRO A 341 1.99 16.38 -10.84
C PRO A 341 3.22 17.29 -10.86
N VAL A 342 3.13 18.40 -10.15
CA VAL A 342 4.28 19.26 -9.88
C VAL A 342 5.05 18.64 -8.72
N VAL A 343 6.24 18.13 -9.00
CA VAL A 343 7.13 17.57 -7.96
C VAL A 343 7.63 18.71 -7.11
N ARG A 344 7.25 18.72 -5.82
CA ARG A 344 7.65 19.74 -4.86
C ARG A 344 8.72 19.22 -3.90
N THR A 345 9.66 20.08 -3.55
CA THR A 345 10.63 19.82 -2.49
C THR A 345 9.95 19.84 -1.12
N ARG A 346 10.66 19.39 -0.08
CA ARG A 346 10.13 19.42 1.29
C ARG A 346 9.90 20.85 1.79
N GLU A 347 10.70 21.80 1.33
CA GLU A 347 10.56 23.22 1.66
C GLU A 347 9.30 23.79 0.99
N GLU A 348 9.08 23.48 -0.28
CA GLU A 348 7.88 23.89 -1.05
C GLU A 348 6.57 23.24 -0.56
N MET A 349 6.65 22.10 0.14
CA MET A 349 5.50 21.45 0.77
C MET A 349 5.19 22.00 2.17
N LYS A 350 6.16 22.66 2.83
CA LYS A 350 6.01 23.25 4.16
C LYS A 350 5.65 24.73 4.13
N ALA A 351 6.06 25.44 3.09
CA ALA A 351 5.65 26.81 2.77
C ALA A 351 4.20 26.84 2.27
#